data_AF-A0A812UF08-F1
#
_entry.id   AF-A0A812UF08-F1
#
_cell.length_a   1.000
_cell.length_b   1.000
_cell.length_c   1.000
_cell.angle_alpha   90.00
_cell.angle_beta   90.00
_cell.angle_gamma   90.00
#
_symmetry.space_group_name_H-M   'P 1'
#
loop_
_entity.id
_entity.type
_entity.pdbx_description
1 polymer ?
#
loop_
_entity_poly.entity_id
_entity_poly.type
_entity_poly.pdbx_seq_one_letter_code
_entity_poly.pdbx_strand_id
1 'polypeptide(L)'
;SVEEARQGRVPRLFQAMSLNALPANLEARRRIVTLARSVQMDPLPSAPVKQMPTLSVLIPHYSETIRYSKQDLFSDSVSNDLLRFLIKYYRDEFRNLIERLEGADSESRGPNWLEAALCEWASLRMQTLWRTVDGICHAYGHALQTLAKHQTLGDSMGFGEELVRQRLQVVIAMQQYAKFSDPDSSGFNPQHLDAVEAMFSTFGDWLSIAYIEEQEGEGGRRYFSCLIDSSCARHEVGEGHFARAPKFRIELPGFPILGHGKSDNQNCA
;
A
#
# COMPACT_ATOMS: atom_id res chain seq x y z
N SER A 1 -6.63 -36.26 1.91
CA SER A 1 -8.03 -35.81 1.78
C SER A 1 -8.23 -34.50 2.57
N VAL A 2 -9.35 -33.79 2.39
CA VAL A 2 -9.69 -32.57 3.15
C VAL A 2 -9.77 -32.85 4.67
N GLU A 3 -10.12 -34.07 5.06
CA GLU A 3 -10.16 -34.51 6.47
C GLU A 3 -8.76 -34.73 7.07
N GLU A 4 -7.78 -35.17 6.28
CA GLU A 4 -6.38 -35.30 6.75
C GLU A 4 -5.73 -33.92 6.98
N ALA A 5 -6.04 -32.95 6.13
CA ALA A 5 -5.62 -31.56 6.31
C ALA A 5 -6.24 -30.92 7.57
N ARG A 6 -7.49 -31.28 7.90
CA ARG A 6 -8.17 -30.87 9.14
C ARG A 6 -7.55 -31.49 10.40
N GLN A 7 -6.91 -32.66 10.29
CA GLN A 7 -6.26 -33.35 11.41
C GLN A 7 -4.79 -32.95 11.61
N GLY A 8 -4.31 -31.89 10.96
CA GLY A 8 -2.91 -31.44 11.04
C GLY A 8 -1.90 -32.41 10.42
N ARG A 9 -2.37 -33.51 9.82
CA ARG A 9 -1.53 -34.48 9.11
C ARG A 9 -1.45 -34.06 7.66
N VAL A 10 -0.79 -32.93 7.42
CA VAL A 10 -0.39 -32.58 6.06
C VAL A 10 0.65 -33.62 5.65
N PRO A 11 0.40 -34.46 4.61
CA PRO A 11 1.41 -35.37 4.09
C PRO A 11 2.68 -34.56 3.82
N ARG A 12 3.87 -35.14 4.02
CA ARG A 12 5.17 -34.46 3.81
C ARG A 12 5.27 -33.94 2.37
N LEU A 13 4.67 -32.78 2.12
CA LEU A 13 4.39 -32.22 0.79
C LEU A 13 5.69 -31.96 0.02
N PHE A 14 6.81 -31.91 0.73
CA PHE A 14 8.13 -31.59 0.22
C PHE A 14 9.12 -32.76 0.18
N GLN A 15 8.76 -33.95 0.66
CA GLN A 15 9.59 -35.14 0.35
C GLN A 15 9.52 -35.51 -1.14
N ALA A 16 8.50 -35.01 -1.86
CA ALA A 16 8.26 -35.28 -3.28
C ALA A 16 8.60 -34.11 -4.22
N MET A 17 8.94 -32.92 -3.72
CA MET A 17 9.36 -31.82 -4.59
C MET A 17 10.81 -32.04 -5.01
N SER A 18 11.00 -32.59 -6.21
CA SER A 18 12.29 -32.59 -6.90
C SER A 18 12.87 -31.18 -6.90
N LEU A 19 14.17 -31.04 -6.61
CA LEU A 19 14.89 -29.75 -6.65
C LEU A 19 14.72 -29.01 -7.99
N ASN A 20 14.36 -29.74 -9.05
CA ASN A 20 14.07 -29.21 -10.39
C ASN A 20 12.69 -28.56 -10.52
N ALA A 21 11.79 -28.73 -9.54
CA ALA A 21 10.45 -28.12 -9.52
C ALA A 21 10.41 -26.79 -8.75
N LEU A 22 11.54 -26.36 -8.17
CA LEU A 22 11.63 -25.08 -7.44
C LEU A 22 11.92 -23.92 -8.40
N PRO A 23 11.38 -22.72 -8.14
CA PRO A 23 11.70 -21.54 -8.94
C PRO A 23 13.21 -21.29 -9.03
N ALA A 24 13.63 -20.71 -10.16
CA ALA A 24 15.00 -20.26 -10.37
C ALA A 24 15.37 -19.12 -9.41
N ASN A 25 14.42 -18.21 -9.13
CA ASN A 25 14.61 -17.11 -8.20
C ASN A 25 14.81 -17.62 -6.75
N LEU A 26 15.92 -17.24 -6.13
CA LEU A 26 16.32 -17.68 -4.79
C LEU A 26 15.34 -17.23 -3.71
N GLU A 27 14.79 -16.02 -3.81
CA GLU A 27 13.84 -15.48 -2.84
C GLU A 27 12.49 -16.20 -2.93
N ALA A 28 12.00 -16.46 -4.15
CA ALA A 28 10.80 -17.27 -4.37
C ALA A 28 10.97 -18.68 -3.80
N ARG A 29 12.12 -19.31 -4.05
CA ARG A 29 12.47 -20.61 -3.45
C ARG A 29 12.47 -20.55 -1.93
N ARG A 30 13.11 -19.53 -1.34
CA ARG A 30 13.14 -19.32 0.11
C ARG A 30 11.74 -19.18 0.69
N ARG A 31 10.85 -18.41 0.05
CA ARG A 31 9.46 -18.22 0.48
C ARG A 31 8.65 -19.51 0.41
N ILE A 32 8.73 -20.27 -0.70
CA ILE A 32 8.05 -21.56 -0.84
C ILE A 32 8.55 -22.55 0.21
N VAL A 33 9.86 -22.65 0.42
CA VAL A 33 10.44 -23.54 1.45
C VAL A 33 10.07 -23.09 2.86
N THR A 34 9.92 -21.80 3.11
CA THR A 34 9.48 -21.29 4.42
C THR A 34 8.01 -21.66 4.66
N LEU A 35 7.14 -21.46 3.66
CA LEU A 35 5.74 -21.86 3.71
C LEU A 35 5.58 -23.38 3.88
N ALA A 36 6.38 -24.16 3.14
CA ALA A 36 6.46 -25.61 3.26
C ALA A 36 6.66 -26.08 4.69
N ARG A 37 7.64 -25.46 5.36
CA ARG A 37 8.02 -25.77 6.72
C ARG A 37 6.95 -25.32 7.69
N SER A 38 6.38 -24.12 7.50
CA SER A 38 5.35 -23.59 8.41
C SER A 38 4.07 -24.44 8.41
N VAL A 39 3.69 -25.02 7.26
CA VAL A 39 2.55 -25.93 7.15
C VAL A 39 2.77 -27.26 7.90
N GLN A 40 4.03 -27.66 8.12
CA GLN A 40 4.39 -28.87 8.87
C GLN A 40 4.56 -28.62 10.38
N MET A 41 4.57 -27.36 10.82
CA MET A 41 4.62 -27.04 12.24
C MET A 41 3.26 -27.26 12.87
N ASP A 42 3.25 -27.55 14.18
CA ASP A 42 1.99 -27.63 14.93
C ASP A 42 1.21 -26.32 14.75
N PRO A 43 -0.11 -26.41 14.48
CA PRO A 43 -0.91 -25.23 14.23
C PRO A 43 -0.88 -24.31 15.44
N LEU A 44 -0.65 -23.02 15.19
CA LEU A 44 -0.78 -21.99 16.22
C LEU A 44 -2.21 -22.01 16.79
N PRO A 45 -2.38 -21.72 18.10
CA PRO A 45 -3.71 -21.55 18.68
C PRO A 45 -4.53 -20.55 17.86
N SER A 46 -5.67 -20.99 17.33
CA SER A 46 -6.52 -20.16 16.49
C SER A 46 -7.59 -19.49 17.32
N ALA A 47 -7.65 -18.16 17.25
CA ALA A 47 -8.76 -17.36 17.77
C ALA A 47 -9.61 -16.84 16.60
N PRO A 48 -10.92 -16.66 16.78
CA PRO A 48 -11.76 -16.01 15.78
C PRO A 48 -11.28 -14.58 15.48
N VAL A 49 -11.32 -14.15 14.22
CA VAL A 49 -11.04 -12.75 13.81
C VAL A 49 -11.96 -11.78 14.55
N LYS A 50 -13.17 -12.22 14.93
CA LYS A 50 -14.10 -11.46 15.77
C LYS A 50 -13.53 -11.08 17.14
N GLN A 51 -12.59 -11.85 17.68
CA GLN A 51 -11.94 -11.61 18.96
C GLN A 51 -10.57 -10.93 18.80
N MET A 52 -10.12 -10.68 17.57
CA MET A 52 -8.85 -10.02 17.31
C MET A 52 -8.89 -8.57 17.84
N PRO A 53 -7.85 -8.10 18.55
CA PRO A 53 -7.73 -6.68 18.85
C PRO A 53 -7.61 -5.88 17.54
N THR A 54 -8.09 -4.63 17.54
CA THR A 54 -7.89 -3.76 16.38
C THR A 54 -6.41 -3.37 16.28
N LEU A 55 -5.84 -3.57 15.10
CA LEU A 55 -4.49 -3.16 14.74
C LEU A 55 -4.58 -1.87 13.93
N SER A 56 -4.03 -0.78 14.47
CA SER A 56 -3.87 0.48 13.76
C SER A 56 -2.39 0.69 13.44
N VAL A 57 -2.07 0.86 12.17
CA VAL A 57 -0.70 1.10 11.71
C VAL A 57 -0.57 2.55 11.28
N LEU A 58 0.30 3.28 11.96
CA LEU A 58 0.64 4.66 11.63
C LEU A 58 1.92 4.67 10.78
N ILE A 59 1.86 5.27 9.60
CA ILE A 59 3.00 5.39 8.69
C ILE A 59 3.32 6.88 8.48
N PRO A 60 4.45 7.39 8.99
CA PRO A 60 4.87 8.76 8.71
C PRO A 60 5.22 8.95 7.24
N HIS A 61 4.87 10.10 6.70
CA HIS A 61 5.31 10.57 5.39
C HIS A 61 5.48 12.09 5.42
N TYR A 62 6.58 12.57 4.86
CA TYR A 62 6.85 14.00 4.83
C TYR A 62 6.78 14.54 3.41
N SER A 63 7.81 14.27 2.61
CA SER A 63 7.92 14.77 1.23
C SER A 63 8.61 13.80 0.29
N GLU A 64 8.84 12.57 0.73
CA GLU A 64 9.47 11.53 -0.07
C GLU A 64 8.56 11.17 -1.25
N THR A 65 9.13 10.83 -2.40
CA THR A 65 8.35 10.36 -3.54
C THR A 65 7.51 9.15 -3.13
N ILE A 66 6.22 9.20 -3.44
CA ILE A 66 5.28 8.13 -3.05
C ILE A 66 5.29 7.01 -4.09
N ARG A 67 5.19 7.38 -5.37
CA ARG A 67 5.08 6.48 -6.52
C ARG A 67 5.84 7.10 -7.68
N TYR A 68 6.53 6.29 -8.47
CA TYR A 68 7.11 6.76 -9.72
C TYR A 68 6.02 7.00 -10.77
N SER A 69 6.17 8.11 -11.49
CA SER A 69 5.39 8.49 -12.65
C SER A 69 6.04 8.03 -13.96
N LYS A 70 5.32 8.18 -15.07
CA LYS A 70 5.88 7.98 -16.42
C LYS A 70 7.08 8.93 -16.67
N GLN A 71 7.02 10.15 -16.16
CA GLN A 71 8.11 11.13 -16.33
C GLN A 71 9.37 10.67 -15.59
N ASP A 72 9.22 10.06 -14.41
CA ASP A 72 10.35 9.59 -13.59
C ASP A 72 11.10 8.41 -14.21
N LEU A 73 10.43 7.57 -15.00
CA LEU A 73 11.01 6.35 -15.58
C LEU A 73 11.43 6.48 -17.04
N PHE A 74 10.81 7.37 -17.81
CA PHE A 74 10.96 7.42 -19.27
C PHE A 74 11.47 8.77 -19.80
N SER A 75 11.86 9.72 -18.95
CA SER A 75 12.42 11.00 -19.42
C SER A 75 13.91 10.89 -19.81
N ASP A 76 14.31 11.68 -20.80
CA ASP A 76 15.58 11.52 -21.55
C ASP A 76 16.85 12.06 -20.87
N SER A 77 16.75 12.72 -19.71
CA SER A 77 17.89 13.45 -19.11
C SER A 77 18.74 12.63 -18.14
N VAL A 78 18.12 11.93 -17.19
CA VAL A 78 18.77 11.10 -16.14
C VAL A 78 17.90 9.87 -15.78
N SER A 79 16.58 9.98 -15.92
CA SER A 79 15.60 8.94 -15.60
C SER A 79 15.69 7.66 -16.42
N ASN A 80 16.17 7.73 -17.67
CA ASN A 80 16.50 6.54 -18.46
C ASN A 80 17.51 5.61 -17.74
N ASP A 81 18.36 6.14 -16.86
CA ASP A 81 19.29 5.32 -16.07
C ASP A 81 18.59 4.61 -14.90
N LEU A 82 17.53 5.17 -14.32
CA LEU A 82 16.81 4.54 -13.21
C LEU A 82 16.12 3.25 -13.67
N LEU A 83 15.31 3.30 -14.73
CA LEU A 83 14.64 2.11 -15.23
C LEU A 83 15.66 1.06 -15.69
N ARG A 84 16.71 1.47 -16.42
CA ARG A 84 17.81 0.57 -16.83
C ARG A 84 18.54 -0.04 -15.64
N PHE A 85 18.81 0.74 -14.60
CA PHE A 85 19.41 0.28 -13.36
C PHE A 85 18.51 -0.78 -12.69
N LEU A 86 17.20 -0.50 -12.56
CA LEU A 86 16.26 -1.44 -11.96
C LEU A 86 16.15 -2.74 -12.75
N ILE A 87 16.09 -2.66 -14.08
CA ILE A 87 16.08 -3.85 -14.95
C ILE A 87 17.39 -4.64 -14.78
N LYS A 88 18.53 -3.96 -14.70
CA LYS A 88 19.83 -4.60 -14.52
C LYS A 88 19.95 -5.26 -13.15
N TYR A 89 19.50 -4.59 -12.10
CA TYR A 89 19.60 -5.06 -10.72
C TYR A 89 18.59 -6.19 -10.41
N TYR A 90 17.35 -6.06 -10.89
CA TYR A 90 16.25 -7.00 -10.68
C TYR A 90 15.93 -7.82 -11.94
N ARG A 91 16.95 -8.26 -12.68
CA ARG A 91 16.81 -8.88 -14.01
C ARG A 91 15.83 -10.06 -14.04
N ASP A 92 15.93 -10.97 -13.07
CA ASP A 92 15.07 -12.16 -13.01
C ASP A 92 13.61 -11.77 -12.71
N GLU A 93 13.40 -10.81 -11.83
CA GLU A 93 12.05 -10.33 -11.50
C GLU A 93 11.42 -9.54 -12.63
N PHE A 94 12.23 -8.79 -13.38
CA PHE A 94 11.78 -8.08 -14.56
C PHE A 94 11.37 -9.05 -15.67
N ARG A 95 12.14 -10.13 -15.88
CA ARG A 95 11.73 -11.20 -16.81
C ARG A 95 10.37 -11.79 -16.42
N ASN A 96 10.18 -12.12 -15.15
CA ASN A 96 8.90 -12.63 -14.63
C ASN A 96 7.76 -11.60 -14.74
N LEU A 97 8.06 -10.30 -14.71
CA LEU A 97 7.08 -9.25 -14.99
C LEU A 97 6.65 -9.33 -16.46
N ILE A 98 7.62 -9.30 -17.39
CA ILE A 98 7.33 -9.34 -18.83
C ILE A 98 6.53 -10.58 -19.20
N GLU A 99 6.91 -11.77 -18.71
CA GLU A 99 6.16 -13.02 -18.95
C GLU A 99 4.70 -12.91 -18.50
N ARG A 100 4.42 -12.29 -17.33
CA ARG A 100 3.05 -12.05 -16.85
C ARG A 100 2.30 -11.00 -17.68
N LEU A 101 3.02 -10.04 -18.23
CA LEU A 101 2.42 -8.98 -19.04
C LEU A 101 2.08 -9.49 -20.45
N GLU A 102 2.92 -10.35 -21.03
CA GLU A 102 2.73 -11.00 -22.33
C GLU A 102 1.66 -12.09 -22.32
N GLY A 103 1.57 -12.87 -21.24
CA GLY A 103 0.56 -13.92 -21.08
C GLY A 103 -0.85 -13.43 -20.74
N ALA A 104 -1.04 -12.11 -20.63
CA ALA A 104 -2.31 -11.50 -20.27
C ALA A 104 -2.99 -10.89 -21.48
N ASP A 105 -4.31 -11.00 -21.52
CA ASP A 105 -5.13 -10.68 -22.70
C ASP A 105 -5.02 -9.19 -23.08
N SER A 106 -4.40 -8.92 -24.23
CA SER A 106 -4.00 -7.58 -24.67
C SER A 106 -5.18 -6.69 -25.07
N GLU A 107 -6.32 -7.30 -25.44
CA GLU A 107 -7.52 -6.59 -25.90
C GLU A 107 -8.28 -5.88 -24.77
N SER A 108 -8.03 -6.25 -23.52
CA SER A 108 -8.72 -5.70 -22.34
C SER A 108 -8.04 -4.46 -21.73
N ARG A 109 -6.87 -4.07 -22.24
CA ARG A 109 -6.01 -3.10 -21.56
C ARG A 109 -6.08 -1.71 -22.20
N GLY A 110 -6.33 -0.71 -21.36
CA GLY A 110 -6.38 0.70 -21.78
C GLY A 110 -5.05 1.24 -22.32
N PRO A 111 -5.06 2.42 -22.97
CA PRO A 111 -3.84 3.07 -23.43
C PRO A 111 -2.94 3.38 -22.24
N ASN A 112 -1.66 3.04 -22.33
CA ASN A 112 -0.62 3.20 -21.28
C ASN A 112 -0.57 2.14 -20.16
N TRP A 113 -1.23 0.99 -20.33
CA TRP A 113 -1.19 -0.07 -19.31
C TRP A 113 0.24 -0.57 -19.01
N LEU A 114 1.10 -0.59 -20.02
CA LEU A 114 2.48 -1.07 -19.88
C LEU A 114 3.28 -0.10 -19.01
N GLU A 115 3.18 1.20 -19.27
CA GLU A 115 3.82 2.22 -18.45
C GLU A 115 3.29 2.18 -17.01
N ALA A 116 1.98 2.02 -16.82
CA ALA A 116 1.40 1.91 -15.48
C ALA A 116 1.97 0.72 -14.70
N ALA A 117 2.05 -0.45 -15.35
CA ALA A 117 2.63 -1.65 -14.75
C ALA A 117 4.12 -1.49 -14.42
N LEU A 118 4.88 -0.83 -15.28
CA LEU A 118 6.30 -0.54 -15.04
C LEU A 118 6.50 0.47 -13.89
N CYS A 119 5.67 1.52 -13.84
CA CYS A 119 5.66 2.49 -12.74
C CYS A 119 5.37 1.82 -11.40
N GLU A 120 4.38 0.94 -11.35
CA GLU A 120 4.04 0.17 -10.16
C GLU A 120 5.18 -0.78 -9.76
N TRP A 121 5.72 -1.55 -10.71
CA TRP A 121 6.84 -2.47 -10.47
C TRP A 121 8.08 -1.75 -9.94
N ALA A 122 8.42 -0.59 -10.50
CA ALA A 122 9.53 0.22 -10.02
C ALA A 122 9.25 0.81 -8.63
N SER A 123 8.02 1.29 -8.39
CA SER A 123 7.61 1.87 -7.11
C SER A 123 7.68 0.85 -5.98
N LEU A 124 7.22 -0.38 -6.20
CA LEU A 124 7.32 -1.48 -5.23
C LEU A 124 8.76 -1.85 -4.85
N ARG A 125 9.77 -1.44 -5.63
CA ARG A 125 11.19 -1.71 -5.35
C ARG A 125 11.89 -0.57 -4.64
N MET A 126 11.62 0.67 -5.03
CA MET A 126 12.39 1.83 -4.58
C MET A 126 11.59 2.83 -3.74
N GLN A 127 10.26 2.79 -3.76
CA GLN A 127 9.43 3.70 -2.99
C GLN A 127 8.94 3.03 -1.71
N THR A 128 9.49 3.50 -0.58
CA THR A 128 9.25 2.91 0.72
C THR A 128 7.80 3.00 1.14
N LEU A 129 7.15 4.16 0.98
CA LEU A 129 5.75 4.34 1.40
C LEU A 129 4.82 3.38 0.63
N TRP A 130 4.88 3.39 -0.70
CA TRP A 130 4.05 2.52 -1.54
C TRP A 130 4.25 1.05 -1.20
N ARG A 131 5.51 0.60 -1.09
CA ARG A 131 5.83 -0.80 -0.72
C ARG A 131 5.30 -1.18 0.67
N THR A 132 5.39 -0.28 1.65
CA THR A 132 4.92 -0.54 3.01
C THR A 132 3.40 -0.64 3.07
N VAL A 133 2.69 0.30 2.43
CA VAL A 133 1.22 0.29 2.36
C VAL A 133 0.72 -0.95 1.62
N ASP A 134 1.32 -1.27 0.47
CA ASP A 134 1.01 -2.49 -0.30
C ASP A 134 1.19 -3.76 0.54
N GLY A 135 2.32 -3.88 1.25
CA GLY A 135 2.59 -5.04 2.11
C GLY A 135 1.54 -5.21 3.22
N ILE A 136 1.13 -4.12 3.87
CA ILE A 136 0.14 -4.20 4.96
C ILE A 136 -1.26 -4.46 4.40
N CYS A 137 -1.71 -3.67 3.41
CA CYS A 137 -3.07 -3.76 2.88
C CYS A 137 -3.29 -5.07 2.10
N HIS A 138 -2.39 -5.44 1.20
CA HIS A 138 -2.57 -6.65 0.39
C HIS A 138 -2.09 -7.91 1.10
N ALA A 139 -0.92 -7.92 1.74
CA ALA A 139 -0.43 -9.18 2.32
C ALA A 139 -1.12 -9.50 3.64
N TYR A 140 -1.16 -8.55 4.58
CA TYR A 140 -1.81 -8.79 5.88
C TYR A 140 -3.33 -8.69 5.78
N GLY A 141 -3.84 -7.69 5.08
CA GLY A 141 -5.27 -7.49 4.90
C GLY A 141 -5.97 -8.66 4.19
N HIS A 142 -5.52 -9.03 2.98
CA HIS A 142 -6.16 -10.15 2.27
C HIS A 142 -6.00 -11.49 3.00
N ALA A 143 -4.88 -11.71 3.71
CA ALA A 143 -4.72 -12.90 4.55
C ALA A 143 -5.76 -12.92 5.67
N LEU A 144 -6.00 -11.78 6.32
CA LEU A 144 -6.99 -11.66 7.38
C LEU A 144 -8.42 -11.82 6.84
N GLN A 145 -8.73 -11.29 5.65
CA GLN A 145 -10.01 -11.52 4.97
C GLN A 145 -10.20 -13.00 4.63
N THR A 146 -9.15 -13.67 4.16
CA THR A 146 -9.19 -15.11 3.86
C THR A 146 -9.46 -15.92 5.13
N LEU A 147 -8.80 -15.57 6.24
CA LEU A 147 -9.03 -16.19 7.54
C LEU A 147 -10.46 -15.95 8.04
N ALA A 148 -10.95 -14.70 7.94
CA ALA A 148 -12.32 -14.36 8.33
C ALA A 148 -13.34 -15.16 7.52
N LYS A 149 -13.21 -15.19 6.19
CA LYS A 149 -14.08 -15.97 5.29
C LYS A 149 -14.09 -17.45 5.64
N HIS A 150 -12.94 -18.02 6.03
CA HIS A 150 -12.85 -19.41 6.47
C HIS A 150 -13.53 -19.65 7.83
N GLN A 151 -13.44 -18.71 8.77
CA GLN A 151 -14.04 -18.86 10.09
C GLN A 151 -15.55 -18.59 10.12
N THR A 152 -16.06 -17.80 9.17
CA THR A 152 -17.47 -17.40 9.08
C THR A 152 -18.22 -18.15 7.97
N LEU A 153 -17.78 -19.37 7.61
CA LEU A 153 -18.44 -20.23 6.61
C LEU A 153 -19.94 -20.37 6.93
N GLY A 154 -20.80 -19.69 6.14
CA GLY A 154 -22.26 -19.62 6.34
C GLY A 154 -22.83 -18.20 6.44
N ASP A 155 -21.98 -17.20 6.73
CA ASP A 155 -22.37 -15.78 6.73
C ASP A 155 -22.27 -15.16 5.33
N SER A 156 -22.94 -14.02 5.12
CA SER A 156 -22.86 -13.26 3.86
C SER A 156 -21.41 -12.90 3.52
N MET A 157 -21.04 -12.96 2.24
CA MET A 157 -19.68 -12.70 1.74
C MET A 157 -19.10 -11.37 2.22
N GLY A 158 -19.95 -10.35 2.42
CA GLY A 158 -19.54 -9.02 2.91
C GLY A 158 -19.28 -8.93 4.42
N PHE A 159 -19.72 -9.90 5.22
CA PHE A 159 -19.50 -9.88 6.67
C PHE A 159 -18.01 -10.02 7.02
N GLY A 160 -17.30 -10.91 6.32
CA GLY A 160 -15.86 -11.09 6.52
C GLY A 160 -15.06 -9.84 6.16
N GLU A 161 -15.46 -9.10 5.13
CA GLU A 161 -14.75 -7.89 4.69
C GLU A 161 -14.97 -6.73 5.68
N GLU A 162 -16.21 -6.50 6.10
CA GLU A 162 -16.50 -5.47 7.11
C GLU A 162 -15.86 -5.80 8.47
N LEU A 163 -15.86 -7.08 8.87
CA LEU A 163 -15.20 -7.51 10.09
C LEU A 163 -13.71 -7.16 10.04
N VAL A 164 -13.05 -7.42 8.92
CA VAL A 164 -11.62 -7.11 8.80
C VAL A 164 -11.35 -5.60 8.77
N ARG A 165 -12.23 -4.81 8.14
CA ARG A 165 -12.16 -3.34 8.13
C ARG A 165 -12.22 -2.73 9.55
N GLN A 166 -12.90 -3.40 10.48
CA GLN A 166 -12.95 -2.98 11.89
C GLN A 166 -11.70 -3.40 12.68
N ARG A 167 -10.91 -4.32 12.14
CA ARG A 167 -9.76 -4.94 12.81
C ARG A 167 -8.42 -4.44 12.30
N LEU A 168 -8.33 -3.95 11.07
CA LEU A 168 -7.11 -3.35 10.52
C LEU A 168 -7.41 -1.96 9.99
N GLN A 169 -6.63 -0.97 10.44
CA GLN A 169 -6.62 0.38 9.88
C GLN A 169 -5.20 0.84 9.62
N VAL A 170 -5.00 1.49 8.47
CA VAL A 170 -3.73 2.10 8.08
C VAL A 170 -3.94 3.60 7.99
N VAL A 171 -3.16 4.36 8.75
CA VAL A 171 -3.16 5.82 8.72
C VAL A 171 -1.81 6.30 8.25
N ILE A 172 -1.76 7.00 7.12
CA ILE A 172 -0.55 7.70 6.69
C ILE A 172 -0.59 9.10 7.28
N ALA A 173 0.39 9.45 8.10
CA ALA A 173 0.58 10.80 8.62
C ALA A 173 1.37 11.62 7.59
N MET A 174 0.69 12.21 6.61
CA MET A 174 1.26 12.94 5.47
C MET A 174 1.29 14.45 5.76
N GLN A 175 2.32 14.92 6.43
CA GLN A 175 2.33 16.28 7.00
C GLN A 175 2.24 17.39 5.94
N GLN A 176 2.77 17.17 4.73
CA GLN A 176 2.80 18.16 3.67
C GLN A 176 1.58 18.09 2.71
N TYR A 177 0.58 17.24 2.97
CA TYR A 177 -0.56 17.08 2.03
C TYR A 177 -1.28 18.40 1.70
N ALA A 178 -1.51 19.25 2.70
CA ALA A 178 -2.09 20.58 2.48
C ALA A 178 -1.27 21.43 1.50
N LYS A 179 0.06 21.34 1.56
CA LYS A 179 0.94 22.08 0.65
C LYS A 179 1.00 21.46 -0.74
N PHE A 180 0.92 20.13 -0.85
CA PHE A 180 0.84 19.47 -2.16
C PHE A 180 -0.43 19.83 -2.92
N SER A 181 -1.51 20.17 -2.21
CA SER A 181 -2.85 20.48 -2.75
C SER A 181 -3.15 21.97 -2.87
N ASP A 182 -2.19 22.84 -2.56
CA ASP A 182 -2.36 24.30 -2.66
C ASP A 182 -1.55 24.84 -3.85
N PRO A 183 -2.19 25.30 -4.95
CA PRO A 183 -1.50 25.86 -6.11
C PRO A 183 -0.63 27.08 -5.82
N ASP A 184 -0.94 27.83 -4.77
CA ASP A 184 -0.21 29.04 -4.37
C ASP A 184 0.98 28.71 -3.44
N SER A 185 1.04 27.47 -2.94
CA SER A 185 2.13 27.00 -2.08
C SER A 185 3.38 26.67 -2.89
N SER A 186 4.56 27.01 -2.36
CA SER A 186 5.85 26.57 -2.91
C SER A 186 6.04 25.05 -2.88
N GLY A 187 5.18 24.34 -2.15
CA GLY A 187 5.15 22.88 -2.06
C GLY A 187 4.15 22.23 -3.00
N PHE A 188 3.46 22.98 -3.88
CA PHE A 188 2.48 22.41 -4.82
C PHE A 188 3.12 21.28 -5.62
N ASN A 189 2.53 20.09 -5.57
CA ASN A 189 3.08 18.92 -6.24
C ASN A 189 1.96 17.99 -6.73
N PRO A 190 1.50 18.15 -7.98
CA PRO A 190 0.43 17.34 -8.53
C PRO A 190 0.77 15.85 -8.62
N GLN A 191 2.06 15.48 -8.77
CA GLN A 191 2.46 14.07 -8.79
C GLN A 191 2.20 13.37 -7.45
N HIS A 192 2.33 14.09 -6.33
CA HIS A 192 1.96 13.56 -5.03
C HIS A 192 0.45 13.39 -4.89
N LEU A 193 -0.36 14.30 -5.45
CA LEU A 193 -1.82 14.17 -5.48
C LEU A 193 -2.25 12.95 -6.28
N ASP A 194 -1.68 12.75 -7.47
CA ASP A 194 -1.94 11.58 -8.30
C ASP A 194 -1.54 10.27 -7.60
N ALA A 195 -0.43 10.28 -6.86
CA ALA A 195 0.00 9.13 -6.08
C ALA A 195 -0.94 8.83 -4.89
N VAL A 196 -1.46 9.86 -4.23
CA VAL A 196 -2.48 9.72 -3.17
C VAL A 196 -3.79 9.17 -3.74
N GLU A 197 -4.26 9.68 -4.88
CA GLU A 197 -5.45 9.14 -5.54
C GLU A 197 -5.25 7.68 -5.96
N ALA A 198 -4.06 7.33 -6.45
CA ALA A 198 -3.72 5.94 -6.73
C ALA A 198 -3.75 5.08 -5.46
N MET A 199 -3.23 5.57 -4.33
CA MET A 199 -3.30 4.86 -3.05
C MET A 199 -4.75 4.63 -2.60
N PHE A 200 -5.63 5.62 -2.70
CA PHE A 200 -7.03 5.42 -2.36
C PHE A 200 -7.74 4.48 -3.34
N SER A 201 -7.40 4.53 -4.63
CA SER A 201 -7.96 3.60 -5.61
C SER A 201 -7.51 2.16 -5.37
N THR A 202 -6.29 1.93 -4.88
CA THR A 202 -5.74 0.58 -4.67
C THR A 202 -6.02 0.05 -3.27
N PHE A 203 -5.98 0.89 -2.23
CA PHE A 203 -6.00 0.47 -0.82
C PHE A 203 -7.17 1.06 -0.01
N GLY A 204 -8.12 1.73 -0.67
CA GLY A 204 -9.06 2.67 -0.07
C GLY A 204 -9.96 2.14 1.06
N ASP A 205 -10.19 0.83 1.15
CA ASP A 205 -11.06 0.27 2.21
C ASP A 205 -10.43 0.34 3.61
N TRP A 206 -9.10 0.49 3.69
CA TRP A 206 -8.30 0.31 4.91
C TRP A 206 -7.48 1.55 5.24
N LEU A 207 -7.34 2.44 4.26
CA LEU A 207 -6.38 3.53 4.26
C LEU A 207 -7.07 4.85 4.55
N SER A 208 -6.50 5.61 5.49
CA SER A 208 -6.79 7.01 5.69
C SER A 208 -5.49 7.81 5.70
N ILE A 209 -5.56 9.09 5.35
CA ILE A 209 -4.41 9.99 5.39
C ILE A 209 -4.75 11.13 6.34
N ALA A 210 -3.90 11.31 7.35
CA ALA A 210 -3.96 12.42 8.29
C ALA A 210 -2.89 13.45 7.91
N TYR A 211 -3.24 14.74 7.98
CA TYR A 211 -2.31 15.83 7.68
C TYR A 211 -2.61 17.07 8.53
N ILE A 212 -1.65 18.01 8.56
CA ILE A 212 -1.82 19.32 9.18
C ILE A 212 -2.08 20.36 8.09
N GLU A 213 -3.11 21.15 8.30
CA GLU A 213 -3.44 22.33 7.51
C GLU A 213 -3.09 23.59 8.30
N GLU A 214 -2.43 24.54 7.65
CA GLU A 214 -2.10 25.85 8.21
C GLU A 214 -2.92 26.92 7.50
N GLN A 215 -3.60 27.77 8.26
CA GLN A 215 -4.44 28.84 7.73
C GLN A 215 -4.09 30.17 8.42
N GLU A 216 -3.92 31.24 7.64
CA GLU A 216 -3.79 32.59 8.20
C GLU A 216 -5.17 33.09 8.69
N GLY A 217 -5.23 33.60 9.92
CA GLY A 217 -6.44 34.16 10.52
C GLY A 217 -6.18 35.50 11.24
N GLU A 218 -7.26 36.17 11.65
CA GLU A 218 -7.23 37.51 12.27
C GLU A 218 -6.40 37.61 13.58
N GLY A 219 -6.02 36.47 14.18
CA GLY A 219 -5.20 36.38 15.39
C GLY A 219 -3.86 35.65 15.21
N GLY A 220 -3.42 35.42 13.97
CA GLY A 220 -2.21 34.65 13.64
C GLY A 220 -2.50 33.33 12.93
N ARG A 221 -1.50 32.44 12.88
CA ARG A 221 -1.60 31.14 12.22
C ARG A 221 -2.47 30.18 13.03
N ARG A 222 -3.48 29.62 12.38
CA ARG A 222 -4.35 28.56 12.92
C ARG A 222 -3.95 27.24 12.29
N TYR A 223 -3.98 26.18 13.10
CA TYR A 223 -3.59 24.84 12.68
C TYR A 223 -4.78 23.91 12.79
N PHE A 224 -4.98 23.06 11.79
CA PHE A 224 -6.03 22.05 11.79
C PHE A 224 -5.44 20.67 11.58
N SER A 225 -5.91 19.69 12.35
CA SER A 225 -5.70 18.28 12.07
C SER A 225 -6.81 17.79 11.16
N CYS A 226 -6.42 17.28 9.99
CA CYS A 226 -7.33 16.89 8.93
C CYS A 226 -7.19 15.40 8.64
N LEU A 227 -8.31 14.73 8.38
CA LEU A 227 -8.36 13.32 7.96
C LEU A 227 -9.13 13.18 6.64
N ILE A 228 -8.52 12.51 5.66
CA ILE A 228 -9.14 12.13 4.39
C ILE A 228 -9.11 10.61 4.21
N ASP A 229 -10.09 10.09 3.49
CA ASP A 229 -10.23 8.68 3.11
C ASP A 229 -10.78 8.55 1.67
N SER A 230 -10.93 7.32 1.22
CA SER A 230 -11.48 6.99 -0.11
C SER A 230 -12.90 7.51 -0.35
N SER A 231 -13.67 7.78 0.71
CA SER A 231 -15.04 8.31 0.65
C SER A 231 -15.13 9.83 0.54
N CYS A 232 -14.02 10.54 0.76
CA CYS A 232 -13.98 12.00 0.72
C CYS A 232 -14.23 12.55 -0.69
N ALA A 233 -14.95 13.68 -0.76
CA ALA A 233 -15.22 14.35 -2.04
C ALA A 233 -13.92 14.87 -2.66
N ARG A 234 -13.81 14.72 -3.99
CA ARG A 234 -12.69 15.23 -4.78
C ARG A 234 -13.03 16.61 -5.33
N HIS A 235 -12.06 17.50 -5.33
CA HIS A 235 -12.12 18.80 -6.00
C HIS A 235 -10.88 18.95 -6.88
N GLU A 236 -11.06 19.60 -8.02
CA GLU A 236 -9.98 19.83 -8.97
C GLU A 236 -9.02 20.91 -8.45
N VAL A 237 -7.73 20.65 -8.58
CA VAL A 237 -6.63 21.51 -8.16
C VAL A 237 -5.60 21.53 -9.29
N GLY A 238 -5.44 22.66 -9.97
CA GLY A 238 -4.63 22.74 -11.19
C GLY A 238 -5.28 22.03 -12.38
N GLU A 239 -4.55 21.88 -13.48
CA GLU A 239 -5.09 21.27 -14.71
C GLU A 239 -5.16 19.73 -14.59
N GLY A 240 -6.35 19.18 -14.29
CA GLY A 240 -6.59 17.73 -14.33
C GLY A 240 -6.10 16.93 -13.11
N HIS A 241 -5.68 17.60 -12.03
CA HIS A 241 -5.31 16.96 -10.76
C HIS A 241 -6.38 17.21 -9.70
N PHE A 242 -6.47 16.32 -8.71
CA PHE A 242 -7.54 16.35 -7.72
C PHE A 242 -6.99 16.26 -6.29
N ALA A 243 -7.55 17.05 -5.39
CA ALA A 243 -7.37 16.90 -3.95
C ALA A 243 -8.68 16.51 -3.28
N ARG A 244 -8.60 16.01 -2.04
CA ARG A 244 -9.77 15.56 -1.27
C ARG A 244 -10.11 16.56 -0.18
N ALA A 245 -11.39 16.86 -0.06
CA ALA A 245 -11.89 17.64 1.06
C ALA A 245 -11.86 16.78 2.36
N PRO A 246 -11.33 17.31 3.48
CA PRO A 246 -11.22 16.54 4.71
C PRO A 246 -12.59 16.17 5.29
N LYS A 247 -12.72 14.91 5.71
CA LYS A 247 -13.91 14.39 6.41
C LYS A 247 -13.98 14.91 7.83
N PHE A 248 -12.83 14.97 8.48
CA PHE A 248 -12.66 15.60 9.78
C PHE A 248 -11.62 16.71 9.64
N ARG A 249 -11.93 17.88 10.19
CA ARG A 249 -11.06 19.05 10.24
C ARG A 249 -11.22 19.69 11.62
N ILE A 250 -10.26 19.45 12.50
CA ILE A 250 -10.32 19.85 13.91
C ILE A 250 -9.27 20.91 14.16
N GLU A 251 -9.67 22.06 14.69
CA GLU A 251 -8.73 23.12 15.08
C GLU A 251 -7.89 22.68 16.27
N LEU A 252 -6.59 22.85 16.15
CA LEU A 252 -5.62 22.57 17.21
C LEU A 252 -5.48 23.78 18.13
N PRO A 253 -5.19 23.58 19.42
CA PRO A 253 -5.05 24.68 20.38
C PRO A 253 -3.84 25.59 20.13
N GLY A 254 -2.97 25.23 19.18
CA GLY A 254 -1.76 25.99 18.83
C GLY A 254 -0.88 25.24 17.83
N PHE A 255 0.37 25.70 17.69
CA PHE A 255 1.35 25.08 16.79
C PHE A 255 1.60 23.61 17.16
N PRO A 256 1.36 22.65 16.25
CA PRO A 256 1.61 21.24 16.53
C PRO A 256 3.11 20.97 16.63
N ILE A 257 3.55 20.47 17.78
CA ILE A 257 4.92 19.97 17.95
C ILE A 257 4.98 18.58 17.30
N LEU A 258 5.33 18.55 16.02
CA LEU A 258 5.64 17.29 15.33
C LEU A 258 6.95 16.74 15.89
N GLY A 259 7.01 15.42 16.14
CA GLY A 259 8.19 14.77 16.66
C GLY A 259 9.44 15.09 15.82
N HIS A 260 10.46 15.69 16.45
CA HIS A 260 11.74 16.04 15.81
C HIS A 260 12.64 14.81 15.60
N GLY A 261 12.12 13.79 14.91
CA GLY A 261 12.96 12.75 14.32
C GLY A 261 13.59 13.21 13.00
N LYS A 262 14.28 12.31 12.29
CA LYS A 262 14.51 12.47 10.85
C LYS A 262 13.16 12.77 10.15
N SER A 263 13.16 13.42 8.99
CA SER A 263 11.95 13.74 8.20
C SER A 263 10.93 12.59 8.18
N ASP A 264 11.45 11.37 8.14
CA ASP A 264 10.74 10.09 8.12
C ASP A 264 9.96 9.73 9.42
N ASN A 265 10.04 10.52 10.50
CA ASN A 265 9.47 10.18 11.83
C ASN A 265 8.52 11.26 12.39
N GLN A 266 8.03 12.18 11.54
CA GLN A 266 7.09 13.23 11.97
C GLN A 266 5.66 12.67 12.04
N ASN A 267 5.22 12.35 13.26
CA ASN A 267 3.86 11.91 13.51
C ASN A 267 3.01 13.05 14.09
N CYS A 268 1.87 13.29 13.46
CA CYS A 268 0.67 13.78 14.14
C CYS A 268 -0.34 12.64 14.07
N ALA A 269 -0.82 12.18 15.23
CA ALA A 269 -1.95 11.26 15.36
C ALA A 269 -2.95 11.89 16.33
#